data_AF-A0AAJ1D4E2-F1
#
_entry.id   AF-A0AAJ1D4E2-F1
#
_cell.length_a   1.000
_cell.length_b   1.000
_cell.length_c   1.000
_cell.angle_alpha   90.00
_cell.angle_beta   90.00
_cell.angle_gamma   90.00
#
_symmetry.space_group_name_H-M   'P 1'
#
loop_
_entity.id
_entity.type
_entity.pdbx_description
1 polymer ?
#
loop_
_entity_poly.entity_id
_entity_poly.type
_entity_poly.pdbx_seq_one_letter_code
_entity_poly.pdbx_strand_id
1 'polypeptide(L)' 'MYWESERLLYRPVIMSDVEALFRIYGDRRTHAFNPRGPHRDIEQSRSVILQRTADRVTCSPSLHSDCC' A
#
# COMPACT_ATOMS: atom_id res chain seq x y z
N MET A 1 -10.18 2.13 8.44
CA MET A 1 -10.12 3.50 8.99
C MET A 1 -9.84 4.47 7.86
N TYR A 2 -10.69 5.47 7.71
CA TYR A 2 -10.53 6.58 6.77
C TYR A 2 -10.15 7.82 7.57
N TRP A 3 -9.20 8.59 7.06
CA TRP A 3 -8.79 9.86 7.68
C TRP A 3 -8.88 10.95 6.63
N GLU A 4 -9.19 12.16 7.06
CA GLU A 4 -9.40 13.28 6.17
C GLU A 4 -8.55 14.46 6.62
N SER A 5 -8.08 15.23 5.65
CA SER A 5 -7.57 16.58 5.81
C SER A 5 -8.44 17.52 4.99
N GLU A 6 -8.19 18.82 5.03
CA GLU A 6 -8.97 19.81 4.27
C GLU A 6 -9.11 19.48 2.77
N ARG A 7 -8.11 18.81 2.18
CA ARG A 7 -8.05 18.56 0.73
C ARG A 7 -7.79 17.10 0.32
N LEU A 8 -7.57 16.18 1.27
CA LEU A 8 -7.18 14.80 0.97
C LEU A 8 -7.90 13.80 1.87
N LEU A 9 -8.29 12.68 1.25
CA LEU A 9 -8.80 11.47 1.91
C LEU A 9 -7.69 10.41 1.96
N TYR A 10 -7.36 9.95 3.15
CA TYR A 10 -6.52 8.78 3.40
C TYR A 10 -7.42 7.57 3.56
N ARG A 11 -7.25 6.61 2.65
CA ARG A 11 -8.00 5.35 2.66
C ARG A 11 -7.07 4.14 2.60
N PRO A 12 -7.57 2.95 2.99
CA PRO A 12 -6.90 1.70 2.67
C PRO A 12 -6.57 1.60 1.17
N VAL A 13 -5.40 1.04 0.86
CA VAL A 13 -5.00 0.71 -0.52
C VAL A 13 -5.89 -0.42 -1.05
N ILE A 14 -6.20 -0.36 -2.35
CA ILE A 14 -6.97 -1.37 -3.07
C ILE A 14 -6.28 -1.73 -4.38
N MET A 15 -6.73 -2.81 -5.03
CA MET A 15 -6.08 -3.32 -6.25
C MET A 15 -6.04 -2.33 -7.42
N SER A 16 -7.01 -1.43 -7.54
CA SER A 16 -6.98 -0.40 -8.57
C SER A 16 -5.87 0.64 -8.37
N ASP A 17 -5.21 0.65 -7.21
CA ASP A 17 -4.12 1.60 -6.91
C ASP A 17 -2.76 1.12 -7.43
N VAL A 18 -2.64 -0.10 -7.98
CA VAL A 18 -1.35 -0.70 -8.41
C VAL A 18 -0.56 0.21 -9.34
N GLU A 19 -1.21 0.79 -10.34
CA GLU A 19 -0.54 1.66 -11.33
C GLU A 19 -0.04 2.97 -10.71
N ALA A 20 -0.86 3.58 -9.84
CA ALA A 20 -0.47 4.78 -9.10
C ALA A 20 0.67 4.49 -8.13
N LEU A 21 0.62 3.34 -7.45
CA LEU A 21 1.69 2.87 -6.57
C LEU A 21 2.99 2.68 -7.37
N PHE A 22 2.96 1.98 -8.50
CA PHE A 22 4.16 1.75 -9.31
C PHE A 22 4.71 3.05 -9.91
N ARG A 23 3.87 4.01 -10.29
CA ARG A 23 4.32 5.33 -10.75
C ARG A 23 5.19 6.05 -9.72
N ILE A 24 4.87 5.90 -8.44
CA ILE A 24 5.64 6.48 -7.33
C ILE A 24 6.81 5.56 -6.98
N TYR A 25 6.54 4.29 -6.72
CA TYR A 25 7.52 3.37 -6.15
C TYR A 25 8.49 2.78 -7.16
N GLY A 26 8.20 2.84 -8.46
CA GLY A 26 9.12 2.43 -9.53
C GLY A 26 10.12 3.52 -9.90
N ASP A 27 9.91 4.77 -9.48
CA ASP A 27 10.82 5.87 -9.78
C ASP A 27 12.02 5.85 -8.81
N ARG A 28 13.24 5.84 -9.38
CA ARG A 28 14.48 5.94 -8.60
C ARG A 28 14.58 7.26 -7.83
N ARG A 29 14.04 8.36 -8.38
CA ARG A 29 14.13 9.69 -7.76
C ARG A 29 13.28 9.78 -6.50
N THR A 30 12.08 9.23 -6.50
CA THR A 30 11.20 9.17 -5.31
C THR A 30 11.78 8.24 -4.23
N HIS A 31 12.63 7.28 -4.62
CA HIS A 31 13.29 6.33 -3.74
C HIS A 31 14.71 6.72 -3.28
N ALA A 32 15.19 7.93 -3.58
CA ALA A 32 16.55 8.37 -3.24
C ALA A 32 16.92 8.20 -1.75
N PHE A 33 15.93 8.28 -0.86
CA PHE A 33 16.11 8.15 0.60
C PHE A 33 15.47 6.89 1.19
N ASN A 34 14.82 6.06 0.38
CA ASN A 34 14.20 4.83 0.84
C ASN A 34 15.20 3.67 0.72
N PRO A 35 15.69 3.08 1.83
CA PRO A 35 16.72 2.05 1.79
C PRO A 35 16.28 0.75 1.08
N ARG A 36 14.98 0.56 0.85
CA ARG A 36 14.47 -0.59 0.07
C ARG A 36 14.69 -0.45 -1.43
N GLY A 37 15.00 0.75 -1.91
CA GLY A 37 15.07 1.04 -3.34
C GLY A 37 13.71 1.00 -4.05
N PRO A 38 13.66 1.36 -5.33
CA PRO A 38 12.42 1.34 -6.11
C PRO A 38 11.96 -0.09 -6.39
N HIS A 39 10.66 -0.24 -6.66
CA HIS A 39 10.09 -1.45 -7.22
C HIS A 39 10.67 -1.72 -8.61
N ARG A 40 10.99 -2.98 -8.88
CA ARG A 40 11.62 -3.43 -10.12
C ARG A 40 10.65 -3.37 -11.32
N ASP A 41 9.39 -3.68 -11.07
CA ASP A 41 8.32 -3.78 -12.06
C ASP A 41 6.94 -3.61 -11.40
N ILE A 42 5.88 -3.59 -12.23
CA ILE A 42 4.51 -3.45 -11.75
C ILE A 42 4.05 -4.67 -10.94
N GLU A 43 4.61 -5.85 -11.19
CA GLU A 43 4.25 -7.09 -10.48
C GLU A 43 4.72 -7.05 -9.02
N GLN A 44 5.90 -6.47 -8.73
CA GLN A 44 6.30 -6.21 -7.36
C GLN A 44 5.31 -5.29 -6.63
N SER A 45 4.78 -4.27 -7.32
CA SER A 45 3.76 -3.38 -6.74
C SER A 45 2.44 -4.11 -6.48
N ARG A 46 2.05 -5.02 -7.39
CA ARG A 46 0.89 -5.90 -7.24
C ARG A 46 1.05 -6.80 -6.01
N SER A 47 2.20 -7.45 -5.82
CA SER A 47 2.47 -8.29 -4.64
C SER A 47 2.38 -7.51 -3.33
N VAL A 48 2.90 -6.27 -3.31
CA VAL A 48 2.81 -5.41 -2.11
C VAL A 48 1.36 -5.07 -1.77
N ILE A 49 0.52 -4.70 -2.73
CA ILE A 49 -0.90 -4.41 -2.46
C ILE A 49 -1.63 -5.67 -2.01
N LEU A 50 -1.39 -6.82 -2.65
CA LEU A 50 -1.97 -8.10 -2.23
C LEU A 50 -1.62 -8.43 -0.78
N GLN A 51 -0.36 -8.29 -0.39
CA GLN A 51 0.05 -8.47 1.00
C GLN A 51 -0.68 -7.50 1.93
N ARG A 52 -0.67 -6.19 1.63
CA ARG A 52 -1.29 -5.16 2.47
C ARG A 52 -2.82 -5.30 2.60
N THR A 53 -3.46 -5.82 1.57
CA THR A 53 -4.91 -6.06 1.58
C THR A 53 -5.25 -7.35 2.33
N ALA A 54 -4.43 -8.40 2.19
CA ALA A 54 -4.57 -9.63 2.97
C ALA A 54 -4.38 -9.37 4.48
N ASP A 55 -3.35 -8.61 4.86
CA ASP A 55 -3.09 -8.22 6.27
C ASP A 55 -4.29 -7.49 6.90
N ARG A 56 -5.06 -6.74 6.10
CA ARG A 56 -6.28 -6.07 6.60
C ARG A 56 -7.46 -7.01 6.76
N VAL A 57 -7.58 -8.03 5.93
CA VAL A 57 -8.64 -9.04 6.06
C VAL A 57 -8.41 -9.88 7.31
N THR A 58 -7.16 -10.29 7.57
CA THR A 58 -6.80 -11.07 8.75
C THR A 58 -6.89 -10.27 10.05
N CYS A 59 -6.64 -8.96 9.99
CA CYS A 59 -6.73 -8.02 11.10
C CYS A 59 -8.14 -7.41 11.31
N SER A 60 -9.17 -7.90 10.61
CA SER A 60 -10.53 -7.37 10.80
C SER A 60 -11.06 -7.76 12.18
N PRO A 61 -11.55 -6.81 13.00
CA PRO A 61 -12.07 -7.10 14.34
C PRO A 61 -13.32 -8.01 14.33
N SER A 62 -13.90 -8.25 13.16
CA SER A 62 -15.00 -9.19 12.97
C SER A 62 -14.58 -10.65 12.81
N LEU A 63 -13.27 -10.94 12.64
CA LEU A 63 -12.79 -12.29 12.31
C LEU A 63 -11.77 -12.84 13.31
N HIS A 64 -10.82 -12.08 13.86
CA HIS A 64 -9.89 -12.59 14.90
C HIS A 64 -9.42 -11.48 15.84
N SER A 65 -9.23 -11.81 17.13
CA SER A 65 -8.81 -10.92 18.24
C SER A 65 -7.32 -10.56 18.25
N ASP A 66 -6.53 -11.13 17.35
CA ASP A 66 -5.07 -11.13 17.46
C ASP A 66 -4.44 -10.20 16.41
N CYS A 67 -4.93 -8.96 16.34
CA CYS A 67 -4.21 -7.94 15.62
C CYS A 67 -3.41 -7.08 16.59
N CYS A 68 -2.08 -7.26 16.56
CA CYS A 68 -1.10 -6.49 17.32
C CYS A 68 -1.13 -4.99 16.96
#